data_AF-A0A2A6F5K7-F1
#
_entry.id   AF-A0A2A6F5K7-F1
#
_cell.length_a   1.000
_cell.length_b   1.000
_cell.length_c   1.000
_cell.angle_alpha   90.00
_cell.angle_beta   90.00
_cell.angle_gamma   90.00
#
_symmetry.space_group_name_H-M   'P 1'
#
loop_
_entity.id
_entity.type
_entity.pdbx_description
1 polymer ?
#
loop_
_entity_poly.entity_id
_entity_poly.type
_entity_poly.pdbx_seq_one_letter_code
_entity_poly.pdbx_strand_id
1 'polypeptide(L)'
;MDEAKAFLDKEIGPLSTLDRPGQEAEMQWFIDAAKPFAGMDIKVVSETIATHEYESQVLAPAFTAITGIKVTHDLLQEGDVVEKIQTQMQTGQNL
;
A
#
# COMPACT_ATOMS: atom_id res chain seq x y z
N MET A 1 -3.97 -13.88 6.88
CA MET A 1 -4.22 -13.43 8.27
C MET A 1 -2.92 -13.40 9.05
N ASP A 2 -2.03 -14.37 8.85
CA ASP A 2 -0.71 -14.39 9.49
C ASP A 2 0.12 -13.15 9.13
N GLU A 3 0.08 -12.72 7.87
CA GLU A 3 0.74 -11.52 7.37
C GLU A 3 0.19 -10.25 8.03
N ALA A 4 -1.12 -10.20 8.25
CA ALA A 4 -1.78 -9.09 8.93
C ALA A 4 -1.40 -9.02 10.41
N LYS A 5 -1.34 -10.18 11.09
CA LYS A 5 -0.88 -10.24 12.49
C LYS A 5 0.58 -9.82 12.61
N ALA A 6 1.44 -10.28 11.70
CA ALA A 6 2.84 -9.87 11.67
C ALA A 6 3.00 -8.37 11.44
N PHE A 7 2.19 -7.77 10.56
CA PHE A 7 2.17 -6.33 10.36
C PHE A 7 1.72 -5.57 11.60
N LEU A 8 0.65 -6.03 12.27
CA LEU A 8 0.22 -5.46 13.55
C LEU A 8 1.34 -5.52 14.59
N ASP A 9 2.01 -6.66 14.74
CA ASP A 9 3.06 -6.82 15.76
C ASP A 9 4.28 -5.92 15.51
N LYS A 10 4.59 -5.65 14.24
CA LYS A 10 5.76 -4.87 13.82
C LYS A 10 5.52 -3.37 13.78
N GLU A 11 4.36 -2.93 13.29
CA GLU A 11 4.15 -1.53 12.87
C GLU A 11 3.04 -0.81 13.65
N ILE A 12 1.92 -1.45 13.96
CA ILE A 12 0.68 -0.74 14.37
C ILE A 12 0.21 -1.07 15.79
N GLY A 13 0.52 -2.25 16.30
CA GLY A 13 -0.01 -2.82 17.54
C GLY A 13 -0.02 -1.85 18.74
N PRO A 14 1.12 -1.21 19.09
CA PRO A 14 1.18 -0.27 20.21
C PRO A 14 0.67 1.14 19.88
N LEU A 15 0.43 1.44 18.61
CA LEU A 15 -0.06 2.75 18.14
C LEU A 15 -1.59 2.81 18.03
N SER A 16 -2.25 1.66 18.00
CA SER A 16 -3.70 1.56 17.91
C SER A 16 -4.38 1.79 19.26
N THR A 17 -5.56 2.39 19.22
CA THR A 17 -6.45 2.52 20.39
C THR A 17 -7.29 1.27 20.62
N LEU A 18 -7.31 0.33 19.67
CA LEU A 18 -8.01 -0.95 19.78
C LEU A 18 -7.19 -1.95 20.59
N ASP A 19 -7.89 -2.79 21.36
CA ASP A 19 -7.27 -3.97 21.96
C ASP A 19 -6.92 -5.01 20.89
N ARG A 20 -6.11 -6.02 21.24
CA ARG A 20 -5.63 -6.99 20.26
C ARG A 20 -6.77 -7.69 19.50
N PRO A 21 -7.86 -8.17 20.14
CA PRO A 21 -9.00 -8.71 19.41
C PRO A 21 -9.62 -7.71 18.43
N GLY A 22 -9.76 -6.43 18.81
CA GLY A 22 -10.26 -5.38 17.93
C GLY A 22 -9.36 -5.14 16.71
N GLN A 23 -8.04 -5.09 16.90
CA GLN A 23 -7.08 -4.95 15.82
C GLN A 23 -7.16 -6.12 14.82
N GLU A 24 -7.24 -7.36 15.31
CA GLU A 24 -7.37 -8.53 14.45
C GLU A 24 -8.69 -8.57 13.69
N ALA A 25 -9.79 -8.11 14.32
CA ALA A 25 -11.09 -7.99 13.67
C ALA A 25 -11.08 -6.94 12.55
N GLU A 26 -10.42 -5.79 12.77
CA GLU A 26 -10.22 -4.76 11.75
C GLU A 26 -9.40 -5.30 10.57
N MET A 27 -8.32 -6.04 10.83
CA MET A 27 -7.52 -6.66 9.78
C MET A 27 -8.29 -7.73 9.01
N GLN A 28 -9.13 -8.52 9.68
CA GLN A 28 -10.01 -9.48 9.02
C GLN A 28 -11.01 -8.77 8.09
N TRP A 29 -11.63 -7.69 8.56
CA TRP A 29 -12.49 -6.83 7.73
C TRP A 29 -11.72 -6.29 6.51
N PHE A 30 -10.49 -5.83 6.71
CA PHE A 30 -9.66 -5.29 5.63
C PHE A 30 -9.37 -6.34 4.54
N ILE A 31 -9.01 -7.56 4.95
CA ILE A 31 -8.80 -8.70 4.02
C ILE A 31 -10.08 -9.02 3.27
N ASP A 32 -11.22 -9.05 3.96
CA ASP A 32 -12.51 -9.36 3.34
C ASP A 32 -12.93 -8.29 2.34
N ALA A 33 -12.69 -7.02 2.66
CA ALA A 33 -12.96 -5.88 1.78
C ALA A 33 -12.07 -5.88 0.53
N ALA A 34 -10.86 -6.46 0.60
CA ALA A 34 -9.95 -6.55 -0.53
C ALA A 34 -10.34 -7.66 -1.55
N LYS A 35 -11.13 -8.65 -1.14
CA LYS A 35 -11.49 -9.82 -1.98
C LYS A 35 -12.03 -9.47 -3.38
N PRO A 36 -12.93 -8.49 -3.57
CA PRO A 36 -13.44 -8.14 -4.90
C PRO A 36 -12.38 -7.61 -5.86
N PHE A 37 -11.22 -7.20 -5.34
CA PHE A 37 -10.11 -6.60 -6.08
C PHE A 37 -8.96 -7.59 -6.32
N ALA A 38 -9.17 -8.87 -5.99
CA ALA A 38 -8.17 -9.91 -6.19
C ALA A 38 -7.73 -9.98 -7.67
N GLY A 39 -6.42 -10.04 -7.90
CA GLY A 39 -5.82 -10.05 -9.23
C GLY A 39 -5.56 -8.66 -9.84
N MET A 40 -5.90 -7.58 -9.13
CA MET A 40 -5.44 -6.24 -9.52
C MET A 40 -3.92 -6.10 -9.41
N ASP A 41 -3.37 -5.28 -10.30
CA ASP A 41 -1.98 -4.83 -10.29
C ASP A 41 -2.00 -3.30 -10.31
N ILE A 42 -1.51 -2.70 -9.23
CA ILE A 42 -1.58 -1.27 -8.96
C ILE A 42 -0.17 -0.69 -9.12
N LYS A 43 -0.06 0.38 -9.89
CA LYS A 43 1.15 1.18 -9.98
C LYS A 43 0.91 2.53 -9.31
N VAL A 44 1.84 2.91 -8.46
CA VAL A 44 1.86 4.19 -7.75
C VAL A 44 3.18 4.87 -8.08
N VAL A 45 3.12 6.14 -8.47
CA VAL A 45 4.30 6.99 -8.58
C VAL A 45 4.19 8.11 -7.56
N SER A 46 5.26 8.36 -6.82
CA SER A 46 5.31 9.39 -5.79
C SER A 46 6.65 10.11 -5.78
N GLU A 47 6.63 11.33 -5.24
CA GLU A 47 7.87 12.08 -4.97
C GLU A 47 8.69 11.41 -3.86
N THR A 48 10.01 11.52 -3.93
CA THR A 48 10.93 11.03 -2.89
C THR A 48 10.91 11.92 -1.66
N ILE A 49 9.95 11.67 -0.77
CA ILE A 49 9.86 12.26 0.57
C ILE A 49 9.70 11.16 1.61
N ALA A 50 10.03 11.44 2.87
CA ALA A 50 10.03 10.46 3.96
C ALA A 50 8.71 9.69 4.11
N THR A 51 7.57 10.35 3.89
CA THR A 51 6.25 9.70 3.94
C THR A 51 6.11 8.64 2.85
N HIS A 52 6.48 8.94 1.60
CA HIS A 52 6.37 8.00 0.49
C HIS A 52 7.44 6.90 0.57
N GLU A 53 8.60 7.19 1.17
CA GLU A 53 9.57 6.15 1.52
C GLU A 53 8.97 5.12 2.49
N TYR A 54 8.26 5.58 3.53
CA TYR A 54 7.56 4.68 4.43
C TYR A 54 6.45 3.89 3.72
N GLU A 55 5.64 4.56 2.91
CA GLU A 55 4.57 3.90 2.14
C GLU A 55 5.13 2.82 1.21
N SER A 56 6.16 3.13 0.43
CA SER A 56 6.75 2.21 -0.55
C SER A 56 7.51 1.05 0.08
N GLN A 57 8.19 1.28 1.21
CA GLN A 57 9.04 0.27 1.86
C GLN A 57 8.30 -0.57 2.89
N VAL A 58 7.20 -0.06 3.46
CA VAL A 58 6.47 -0.70 4.56
C VAL A 58 5.03 -1.01 4.18
N LEU A 59 4.25 0.01 3.80
CA LEU A 59 2.81 -0.17 3.61
C LEU A 59 2.47 -0.94 2.34
N ALA A 60 3.09 -0.65 1.19
CA ALA A 60 2.84 -1.35 -0.06
C ALA A 60 3.22 -2.85 -0.02
N PRO A 61 4.39 -3.24 0.55
CA PRO A 61 4.71 -4.65 0.78
C PRO A 61 3.74 -5.34 1.76
N ALA A 62 3.37 -4.67 2.86
CA ALA A 62 2.41 -5.21 3.81
C ALA A 62 1.04 -5.42 3.17
N PHE A 63 0.54 -4.43 2.42
CA PHE A 63 -0.71 -4.53 1.67
C PHE A 63 -0.69 -5.70 0.70
N THR A 64 0.39 -5.86 -0.07
CA THR A 64 0.55 -6.96 -1.01
C THR A 64 0.55 -8.31 -0.29
N ALA A 65 1.29 -8.43 0.81
CA ALA A 65 1.33 -9.66 1.61
C ALA A 65 -0.03 -10.02 2.22
N ILE A 66 -0.79 -9.02 2.69
CA ILE A 66 -2.07 -9.19 3.35
C ILE A 66 -3.19 -9.54 2.37
N THR A 67 -3.22 -8.89 1.21
CA THR A 67 -4.35 -8.95 0.27
C THR A 67 -4.06 -9.80 -0.98
N GLY A 68 -2.79 -10.03 -1.30
CA GLY A 68 -2.36 -10.62 -2.57
C GLY A 68 -2.42 -9.68 -3.78
N ILE A 69 -2.90 -8.44 -3.62
CA ILE A 69 -2.96 -7.43 -4.67
C ILE A 69 -1.57 -6.83 -4.85
N LYS A 70 -1.06 -6.82 -6.09
CA LYS A 70 0.29 -6.32 -6.35
C LYS A 70 0.30 -4.80 -6.35
N VAL A 71 1.25 -4.22 -5.63
CA VAL A 71 1.53 -2.78 -5.67
C VAL A 71 2.99 -2.57 -6.07
N THR A 72 3.20 -1.87 -7.18
CA THR A 72 4.51 -1.31 -7.55
C THR A 72 4.51 0.16 -7.18
N HIS A 73 5.41 0.56 -6.28
CA HIS A 73 5.52 1.94 -5.80
C HIS A 73 6.86 2.53 -6.23
N ASP A 74 6.83 3.38 -7.25
CA ASP A 74 7.99 4.08 -7.78
C ASP A 74 8.17 5.42 -7.05
N LEU A 75 9.39 5.67 -6.57
CA LEU A 75 9.79 6.95 -6.01
C LEU A 75 10.68 7.70 -7.00
N LEU A 76 10.31 8.94 -7.31
CA LEU A 76 11.00 9.82 -8.25
C LEU A 76 11.18 11.22 -7.65
N GLN A 77 11.96 12.09 -8.29
CA GLN A 77 11.97 13.51 -7.93
C GLN A 77 10.68 14.19 -8.41
N GLU A 78 10.26 15.28 -7.77
CA GLU A 78 8.97 15.95 -8.07
C GLU A 78 8.81 16.27 -9.56
N GLY A 79 9.86 16.79 -10.20
CA GLY A 79 9.85 17.11 -11.63
C GLY A 79 9.54 15.90 -12.52
N ASP A 80 10.15 14.75 -12.21
CA ASP A 80 9.97 13.51 -12.97
C ASP A 80 8.56 12.93 -12.75
N VAL A 81 7.99 13.10 -11.55
CA VAL A 81 6.60 12.71 -11.25
C VAL A 81 5.63 13.48 -12.15
N VAL A 82 5.81 14.80 -12.25
CA VAL A 82 4.96 15.66 -13.10
C VAL A 82 5.05 15.25 -14.56
N GLU A 83 6.26 15.01 -15.07
CA GLU A 83 6.47 14.57 -16.45
C GLU A 83 5.81 13.21 -16.74
N LYS A 84 5.95 12.24 -15.82
CA LYS A 84 5.34 10.91 -15.96
C LYS A 84 3.81 10.98 -16.00
N ILE A 85 3.20 11.77 -15.10
CA ILE A 85 1.74 11.98 -15.08
C ILE A 85 1.25 12.65 -16.36
N GLN A 86 1.94 13.70 -16.83
CA GLN A 86 1.60 14.36 -18.08
C GLN A 86 1.66 13.41 -19.28
N THR A 87 2.70 12.56 -19.33
CA THR A 87 2.85 11.55 -20.39
C THR A 87 1.72 10.53 -20.36
N GLN A 88 1.32 10.06 -19.18
CA GLN A 88 0.16 9.17 -19.03
C GLN A 88 -1.13 9.83 -19.50
N MET A 89 -1.39 11.10 -19.14
CA MET A 89 -2.57 11.83 -19.57
C MET A 89 -2.63 12.03 -21.09
N GLN A 90 -1.49 12.23 -21.74
CA GLN A 90 -1.41 12.43 -23.19
C GLN A 90 -1.51 11.11 -23.97
N THR A 91 -0.92 10.03 -23.45
CA THR A 91 -0.80 8.75 -24.17
C THR A 91 -1.88 7.74 -23.81
N GLY A 92 -2.55 7.90 -22.66
CA GLY A 92 -3.46 6.92 -22.09
C GLY A 92 -2.78 5.65 -21.58
N GLN A 93 -1.44 5.60 -21.54
CA GLN A 93 -0.70 4.45 -21.03
C GLN A 93 -0.61 4.48 -19.50
N ASN A 94 -0.69 3.31 -18.86
CA ASN A 94 -0.49 3.18 -17.42
C ASN A 94 1.02 3.06 -17.11
N LEU A 95 1.64 4.23 -16.87
CA LEU A 95 3.09 4.38 -16.69
C LEU A 95 3.51 4.21 -15.24
#